data_AF-A0A2A3MNJ1-F1
#
_entry.id   AF-A0A2A3MNJ1-F1
#
_cell.length_a   1.000
_cell.length_b   1.000
_cell.length_c   1.000
_cell.angle_alpha   90.00
_cell.angle_beta   90.00
_cell.angle_gamma   90.00
#
_symmetry.space_group_name_H-M   'P 1'
#
loop_
_entity.id
_entity.type
_entity.pdbx_description
1 polymer ?
#
loop_
_entity_poly.entity_id
_entity_poly.type
_entity_poly.pdbx_seq_one_letter_code
_entity_poly.pdbx_strand_id
1 'polypeptide(L)'
;SGERTVRLAAATSTEGQAPVDLVILATKARDVATAARAIPPLLGPETTVLTIQNGLGSSAVLAGALGQDRVVAGIAGGFGASLKGPGHAHHNGMEVVRIGELDGPATPRLAAIAAMWRGAGFRAEAC
;
A
#
# COMPACT_ATOMS: atom_id res chain seq x y z
N SER A 1 19.16 -3.38 12.04
CA SER A 1 19.11 -1.92 11.88
C SER A 1 20.34 -1.47 11.13
N GLY A 2 20.28 -0.33 10.45
CA GLY A 2 21.39 0.22 9.68
C GLY A 2 20.89 1.30 8.71
N GLU A 3 21.80 2.10 8.18
CA GLU A 3 21.51 3.04 7.10
C GLU A 3 21.70 2.32 5.76
N ARG A 4 20.71 2.42 4.87
CA ARG A 4 20.79 1.82 3.53
C ARG A 4 20.29 2.82 2.50
N THR A 5 21.09 3.02 1.46
CA THR A 5 20.71 3.81 0.29
C THR A 5 20.38 2.88 -0.86
N VAL A 6 19.24 3.12 -1.50
CA VAL A 6 18.80 2.41 -2.71
C VAL A 6 18.39 3.43 -3.75
N ARG A 7 18.63 3.14 -5.04
CA ARG A 7 18.05 3.93 -6.13
C ARG A 7 16.63 3.44 -6.38
N LEU A 8 15.69 4.37 -6.44
CA LEU A 8 14.29 4.10 -6.73
C LEU A 8 13.89 4.88 -7.98
N ALA A 9 13.06 4.28 -8.83
CA ALA A 9 12.32 5.04 -9.83
C ALA A 9 11.30 5.91 -9.08
N ALA A 10 11.38 7.23 -9.26
CA ALA A 10 10.51 8.18 -8.59
C ALA A 10 9.94 9.15 -9.62
N ALA A 11 8.63 9.38 -9.52
CA ALA A 11 7.90 10.32 -10.35
C ALA A 11 6.92 11.10 -9.47
N THR A 12 6.58 12.32 -9.90
CA THR A 12 5.58 13.18 -9.23
C THR A 12 4.19 13.01 -9.82
N SER A 13 4.03 12.17 -10.85
CA SER A 13 2.77 11.85 -11.52
C SER A 13 2.77 10.37 -11.90
N THR A 14 1.57 9.80 -11.96
CA THR A 14 1.31 8.45 -12.46
C THR A 14 1.10 8.42 -13.97
N GLU A 15 0.93 9.57 -14.61
CA GLU A 15 0.80 9.67 -16.06
C GLU A 15 2.05 9.12 -16.77
N GLY A 16 1.82 8.33 -17.81
CA GLY A 16 2.90 7.71 -18.59
C GLY A 16 3.63 6.57 -17.87
N GLN A 17 3.26 6.23 -16.62
CA GLN A 17 3.78 5.05 -15.94
C GLN A 17 3.07 3.79 -16.47
N ALA A 18 3.80 2.67 -16.50
CA ALA A 18 3.22 1.39 -16.87
C ALA A 18 2.31 0.85 -15.75
N PRO A 19 1.30 0.03 -16.09
CA PRO A 19 0.53 -0.71 -15.10
C PRO A 19 1.41 -1.55 -14.17
N VAL A 20 0.98 -1.70 -12.92
CA VAL A 20 1.72 -2.46 -11.89
C VAL A 20 0.82 -3.50 -11.24
N ASP A 21 1.38 -4.55 -10.67
CA ASP A 21 0.58 -5.59 -9.99
C ASP A 21 0.01 -5.13 -8.65
N LEU A 22 0.72 -4.21 -7.97
CA LEU A 22 0.35 -3.72 -6.63
C LEU A 22 0.59 -2.22 -6.51
N VAL A 23 -0.46 -1.48 -6.16
CA VAL A 23 -0.40 -0.08 -5.74
C VAL A 23 -0.54 -0.02 -4.22
N ILE A 24 0.46 0.52 -3.52
CA ILE A 24 0.39 0.78 -2.07
C ILE A 24 0.09 2.25 -1.85
N LEU A 25 -1.10 2.57 -1.36
CA LEU A 25 -1.44 3.92 -1.00
C LEU A 25 -0.88 4.25 0.38
N ALA A 26 0.11 5.13 0.44
CA ALA A 26 0.78 5.59 1.67
C ALA A 26 0.66 7.12 1.91
N THR A 27 -0.32 7.78 1.30
CA THR A 27 -0.60 9.21 1.52
C THR A 27 -1.26 9.45 2.88
N LYS A 28 -1.34 10.72 3.31
CA LYS A 28 -2.15 11.09 4.49
C LYS A 28 -3.64 10.83 4.18
N ALA A 29 -4.42 10.46 5.19
CA ALA A 29 -5.84 10.10 5.04
C ALA A 29 -6.67 11.17 4.29
N ARG A 30 -6.41 12.46 4.54
CA ARG A 30 -7.07 13.58 3.83
C ARG A 30 -6.83 13.61 2.32
N ASP A 31 -5.76 12.98 1.84
CA ASP A 31 -5.32 13.03 0.44
C ASP A 31 -5.77 11.77 -0.33
N VAL A 32 -6.48 10.84 0.31
CA VAL A 32 -6.90 9.56 -0.30
C VAL A 32 -7.79 9.78 -1.53
N ALA A 33 -8.75 10.71 -1.47
CA ALA A 33 -9.61 11.02 -2.61
C ALA A 33 -8.82 11.56 -3.81
N THR A 34 -7.79 12.37 -3.55
CA THR A 34 -6.90 12.88 -4.60
C THR A 34 -6.06 11.77 -5.19
N ALA A 35 -5.49 10.90 -4.35
CA ALA A 35 -4.72 9.76 -4.83
C ALA A 35 -5.58 8.76 -5.61
N ALA A 36 -6.82 8.51 -5.20
CA ALA A 36 -7.76 7.66 -5.93
C ALA A 36 -7.95 8.12 -7.38
N ARG A 37 -8.00 9.43 -7.63
CA ARG A 37 -8.07 9.98 -9.00
C ARG A 37 -6.79 9.82 -9.81
N ALA A 38 -5.64 9.70 -9.15
CA ALA A 38 -4.34 9.55 -9.79
C ALA A 38 -3.96 8.08 -10.07
N ILE A 39 -4.60 7.11 -9.43
CA ILE A 39 -4.29 5.68 -9.60
C ILE A 39 -4.61 5.08 -10.99
N PRO A 40 -5.66 5.51 -11.75
CA PRO A 40 -6.08 4.80 -12.96
C PRO A 40 -5.00 4.45 -14.00
N PRO A 41 -3.99 5.30 -14.28
CA PRO A 41 -2.91 4.96 -15.21
C PRO A 41 -2.07 3.73 -14.78
N LEU A 42 -2.04 3.42 -13.48
CA LEU A 42 -1.30 2.29 -12.91
C LEU A 42 -2.08 0.97 -12.94
N LEU A 43 -3.35 1.00 -13.33
CA LEU A 43 -4.23 -0.17 -13.25
C LEU A 43 -4.15 -1.02 -14.52
N GLY A 44 -3.73 -2.26 -14.34
CA GLY A 44 -3.93 -3.38 -15.26
C GLY A 44 -5.10 -4.28 -14.80
N PRO A 45 -5.33 -5.40 -15.51
CA PRO A 45 -6.43 -6.33 -15.19
C PRO A 45 -6.36 -6.88 -13.76
N GLU A 46 -5.15 -7.24 -13.31
CA GLU A 46 -4.91 -7.91 -12.02
C GLU A 46 -4.40 -6.97 -10.91
N THR A 47 -4.33 -5.67 -11.18
CA THR A 47 -3.77 -4.72 -10.22
C THR A 47 -4.59 -4.66 -8.95
N THR A 48 -3.92 -4.89 -7.82
CA THR A 48 -4.47 -4.72 -6.48
C THR A 48 -4.05 -3.37 -5.89
N VAL A 49 -4.99 -2.70 -5.23
CA VAL A 49 -4.78 -1.42 -4.54
C VAL A 49 -4.86 -1.66 -3.03
N LEU A 50 -3.72 -1.58 -2.35
CA LEU A 50 -3.59 -1.74 -0.91
C LEU A 50 -3.58 -0.36 -0.23
N THR A 51 -4.56 -0.12 0.64
CA THR A 51 -4.55 1.06 1.52
C THR A 51 -3.97 0.69 2.89
N ILE A 52 -3.01 1.49 3.39
CA ILE A 52 -2.42 1.31 4.73
C ILE A 52 -2.69 2.51 5.65
N GLN A 53 -3.66 3.36 5.29
CA GLN A 53 -4.02 4.55 6.06
C GLN A 53 -4.62 4.14 7.41
N ASN A 54 -4.15 4.79 8.47
CA ASN A 54 -4.84 4.72 9.76
C ASN A 54 -6.19 5.42 9.67
N GLY A 55 -7.22 4.82 10.28
CA GLY A 55 -8.57 5.37 10.39
C GLY A 55 -9.57 4.72 9.44
N LEU A 56 -10.85 4.99 9.68
CA LEU A 56 -11.96 4.45 8.89
C LEU A 56 -12.17 5.27 7.62
N GLY A 57 -12.63 4.62 6.55
CA GLY A 57 -13.16 5.28 5.35
C GLY A 57 -12.20 5.39 4.16
N SER A 58 -10.89 5.22 4.32
CA SER A 58 -9.95 5.26 3.19
C SER A 58 -10.23 4.14 2.18
N SER A 59 -10.49 2.92 2.67
CA SER A 59 -10.90 1.79 1.85
C SER A 59 -12.22 2.04 1.12
N ALA A 60 -13.22 2.63 1.80
CA ALA A 60 -14.51 2.95 1.19
C ALA A 60 -14.40 4.00 0.07
N VAL A 61 -13.60 5.05 0.28
CA VAL A 61 -13.32 6.07 -0.76
C VAL A 61 -12.65 5.44 -1.97
N LEU A 62 -11.66 4.57 -1.76
CA LEU A 62 -10.98 3.87 -2.86
C LEU A 62 -11.91 2.89 -3.56
N ALA A 63 -12.67 2.08 -2.81
CA ALA A 63 -13.61 1.11 -3.38
C ALA A 63 -14.68 1.81 -4.23
N GLY A 64 -15.20 2.95 -3.77
CA GLY A 64 -16.15 3.74 -4.55
C GLY A 64 -15.56 4.34 -5.84
N ALA A 65 -14.27 4.65 -5.85
CA ALA A 65 -13.61 5.25 -7.02
C ALA A 65 -13.04 4.23 -8.01
N LEU A 66 -12.55 3.09 -7.50
CA LEU A 66 -11.74 2.12 -8.26
C LEU A 66 -12.44 0.76 -8.42
N GLY A 67 -13.54 0.53 -7.70
CA GLY A 67 -14.21 -0.76 -7.59
C GLY A 67 -13.72 -1.55 -6.37
N GLN A 68 -14.67 -2.15 -5.66
CA GLN A 68 -14.41 -2.91 -4.43
C GLN A 68 -13.46 -4.09 -4.67
N ASP A 69 -13.62 -4.78 -5.79
CA ASP A 69 -12.80 -5.96 -6.12
C ASP A 69 -11.32 -5.66 -6.28
N ARG A 70 -10.91 -4.39 -6.44
CA ARG A 70 -9.50 -4.01 -6.58
C ARG A 70 -8.86 -3.60 -5.26
N VAL A 71 -9.64 -3.32 -4.22
CA VAL A 71 -9.15 -2.67 -3.01
C VAL A 71 -9.03 -3.66 -1.87
N VAL A 72 -7.90 -3.62 -1.18
CA VAL A 72 -7.65 -4.39 0.04
C VAL A 72 -7.12 -3.46 1.13
N ALA A 73 -7.34 -3.81 2.39
CA ALA A 73 -6.94 -2.99 3.53
C ALA A 73 -5.74 -3.61 4.26
N GLY A 74 -4.79 -2.76 4.63
CA GLY A 74 -3.62 -3.12 5.41
C GLY A 74 -3.57 -2.35 6.73
N ILE A 75 -3.20 -3.04 7.80
CA ILE A 75 -2.98 -2.44 9.12
C ILE A 75 -1.53 -2.71 9.52
N ALA A 76 -0.74 -1.65 9.61
CA ALA A 76 0.62 -1.71 10.15
C ALA A 76 0.60 -1.47 11.67
N GLY A 77 0.83 -2.52 12.45
CA GLY A 77 0.92 -2.49 13.91
C GLY A 77 2.37 -2.39 14.38
N GLY A 78 2.62 -1.56 15.39
CA GLY A 78 3.97 -1.40 15.96
C GLY A 78 5.00 -0.88 14.95
N PHE A 79 4.56 -0.03 14.01
CA PHE A 79 5.38 0.55 12.96
C PHE A 79 5.41 2.07 13.07
N GLY A 80 6.62 2.64 13.16
CA GLY A 80 6.87 4.07 13.09
C GLY A 80 7.72 4.40 11.87
N ALA A 81 7.30 5.42 11.11
CA ALA A 81 8.08 5.95 10.00
C ALA A 81 7.98 7.47 9.95
N SER A 82 9.09 8.12 9.61
CA SER A 82 9.18 9.58 9.47
C SER A 82 10.14 9.95 8.34
N LEU A 83 9.83 11.03 7.64
CA LEU A 83 10.75 11.64 6.69
C LEU A 83 11.67 12.60 7.46
N LYS A 84 12.99 12.40 7.36
CA LYS A 84 14.02 13.28 7.95
C LYS A 84 14.44 14.39 6.99
N GLY A 85 14.25 14.16 5.69
CA GLY A 85 14.47 15.11 4.61
C GLY A 85 14.18 14.45 3.25
N PRO A 86 14.29 15.18 2.13
CA PRO A 86 14.12 14.61 0.80
C PRO A 86 15.03 13.38 0.59
N GLY A 87 14.44 12.25 0.21
CA GLY A 87 15.17 10.99 0.00
C GLY A 87 15.66 10.29 1.27
N HIS A 88 15.37 10.81 2.47
CA HIS A 88 15.81 10.23 3.74
C HIS A 88 14.62 9.93 4.65
N ALA A 89 14.25 8.65 4.76
CA ALA A 89 13.27 8.16 5.70
C ALA A 89 13.94 7.42 6.87
N HIS A 90 13.41 7.61 8.07
CA HIS A 90 13.73 6.80 9.25
C HIS A 90 12.50 5.97 9.58
N HIS A 91 12.69 4.67 9.80
CA HIS A 91 11.66 3.81 10.37
C HIS A 91 12.17 3.13 11.65
N ASN A 92 11.25 2.85 12.56
CA ASN A 92 11.49 2.13 13.80
C ASN A 92 10.30 1.23 14.12
N GLY A 93 10.56 0.11 14.79
CA GLY A 93 9.60 -0.99 14.85
C GLY A 93 9.36 -1.62 13.46
N MET A 94 8.65 -2.73 13.45
CA MET A 94 8.09 -3.41 12.27
C MET A 94 7.36 -4.67 12.78
N GLU A 95 6.45 -4.51 13.74
CA GLU A 95 5.93 -5.67 14.47
C GLU A 95 5.03 -6.55 13.60
N VAL A 96 4.02 -5.97 12.94
CA VAL A 96 3.14 -6.75 12.07
C VAL A 96 2.46 -5.88 11.01
N VAL A 97 2.27 -6.43 9.82
CA VAL A 97 1.33 -5.93 8.83
C VAL A 97 0.27 -6.99 8.60
N ARG A 98 -0.99 -6.64 8.84
CA ARG A 98 -2.14 -7.48 8.48
C ARG A 98 -2.78 -6.95 7.22
N ILE A 99 -3.08 -7.83 6.28
CA ILE A 99 -3.70 -7.46 5.01
C ILE A 99 -4.96 -8.30 4.87
N GLY A 100 -6.10 -7.64 4.63
CA GLY A 100 -7.41 -8.26 4.53
C GLY A 100 -8.22 -7.73 3.35
N GLU A 101 -9.18 -8.54 2.91
CA GLU A 101 -10.23 -8.08 2.02
C GLU A 101 -11.11 -7.03 2.72
N LEU A 102 -11.81 -6.21 1.94
CA LEU A 102 -12.80 -5.29 2.52
C LEU A 102 -14.04 -6.03 3.04
N ASP A 103 -14.35 -7.16 2.41
CA ASP A 103 -15.43 -8.07 2.78
C ASP A 103 -15.06 -9.50 2.35
N GLY A 104 -15.58 -10.50 3.06
CA GLY A 104 -15.35 -11.91 2.78
C GLY A 104 -14.02 -12.47 3.32
N PRO A 105 -13.70 -13.73 2.96
CA PRO A 105 -12.52 -14.42 3.47
C PRO A 105 -11.23 -13.99 2.76
N ALA A 106 -10.08 -14.31 3.37
CA ALA A 106 -8.79 -14.16 2.74
C ALA A 106 -8.72 -14.86 1.37
N THR A 107 -8.20 -14.15 0.37
CA THR A 107 -8.08 -14.63 -1.02
C THR A 107 -6.62 -14.98 -1.38
N PRO A 108 -6.39 -15.71 -2.48
CA PRO A 108 -5.03 -16.01 -2.95
C PRO A 108 -4.14 -14.78 -3.16
N ARG A 109 -4.70 -13.62 -3.56
CA ARG A 109 -3.92 -12.39 -3.72
C ARG A 109 -3.35 -11.88 -2.40
N LEU A 110 -4.07 -12.02 -1.29
CA LEU A 110 -3.58 -11.60 0.02
C LEU A 110 -2.41 -12.48 0.46
N ALA A 111 -2.52 -13.80 0.23
CA ALA A 111 -1.44 -14.74 0.50
C ALA A 111 -0.18 -14.41 -0.30
N ALA A 112 -0.32 -14.04 -1.58
CA ALA A 112 0.78 -13.62 -2.44
C ALA A 112 1.45 -12.33 -1.95
N ILE A 113 0.67 -11.30 -1.59
CA ILE A 113 1.21 -10.04 -1.06
C ILE A 113 1.92 -10.27 0.27
N ALA A 114 1.31 -11.03 1.19
CA ALA A 114 1.93 -11.34 2.47
C ALA A 114 3.21 -12.17 2.31
N ALA A 115 3.26 -13.12 1.38
CA ALA A 115 4.47 -13.89 1.07
C ALA A 115 5.59 -13.00 0.52
N MET A 116 5.28 -12.11 -0.42
CA MET A 116 6.22 -11.13 -0.96
C MET A 116 6.80 -10.24 0.15
N TRP A 117 5.96 -9.72 1.04
CA TRP A 117 6.40 -8.85 2.13
C TRP A 117 7.25 -9.61 3.16
N ARG A 118 6.90 -10.87 3.47
CA ARG A 118 7.75 -11.74 4.29
C ARG A 118 9.12 -11.97 3.66
N GLY A 119 9.18 -12.19 2.33
CA GLY A 119 10.44 -12.28 1.59
C GLY A 119 11.30 -11.01 1.67
N ALA A 120 10.66 -9.85 1.83
CA ALA A 120 11.32 -8.55 2.04
C ALA A 120 11.68 -8.25 3.51
N GLY A 121 11.42 -9.18 4.44
CA GLY A 121 11.76 -9.06 5.86
C GLY A 121 10.66 -8.44 6.74
N PHE A 122 9.44 -8.26 6.22
CA PHE A 122 8.29 -7.83 7.02
C PHE A 122 7.63 -9.01 7.73
N ARG A 123 7.11 -8.80 8.93
CA ARG A 123 6.15 -9.72 9.54
C ARG A 123 4.76 -9.44 8.98
N ALA A 124 4.36 -10.17 7.94
CA ALA A 124 3.09 -9.96 7.23
C ALA A 124 2.13 -11.16 7.33
N GLU A 125 0.87 -10.87 7.63
CA GLU A 125 -0.25 -11.81 7.80
C GLU A 125 -1.35 -11.50 6.77
N ALA A 126 -1.85 -12.54 6.10
CA ALA A 126 -3.07 -12.46 5.30
C ALA A 126 -4.25 -12.86 6.19
N CYS A 127 -5.28 -12.02 6.24
CA CYS A 127 -6.44 -12.15 7.14
C CYS A 127 -7.74 -12.26 6.35
#